data_AF-A0A7W4VLQ1-F1
#
_entry.id   AF-A0A7W4VLQ1-F1
#
_cell.length_a   1.000
_cell.length_b   1.000
_cell.length_c   1.000
_cell.angle_alpha   90.00
_cell.angle_beta   90.00
_cell.angle_gamma   90.00
#
_symmetry.space_group_name_H-M   'P 1'
#
loop_
_entity.id
_entity.type
_entity.pdbx_description
1 polymer ?
#
loop_
_entity_poly.entity_id
_entity_poly.type
_entity_poly.pdbx_seq_one_letter_code
_entity_poly.pdbx_strand_id
1 'polypeptide(L)'
;MQQTFRDDIASELTFPRRRSSHPFTHPHQVLGHALLSRGEKPALLAQWASDACSVEGRPGWRQIPGSGAVVVIDDILDALRALDYRHS
;
A
#
# COMPACT_ATOMS: atom_id res chain seq x y z
N MET A 1 -38.43 -7.21 -5.78
CA MET A 1 -37.49 -8.35 -5.74
C MET A 1 -36.12 -7.79 -6.15
N GLN A 2 -35.08 -8.19 -5.42
CA GLN A 2 -33.81 -7.50 -5.20
C GLN A 2 -32.86 -7.44 -6.42
N GLN A 3 -31.69 -6.80 -6.20
CA GLN A 3 -30.41 -6.84 -6.93
C GLN A 3 -30.24 -5.73 -8.01
N THR A 4 -29.22 -4.85 -8.02
CA THR A 4 -27.85 -5.00 -7.52
C THR A 4 -27.24 -3.60 -7.29
N PHE A 5 -27.12 -3.15 -6.04
CA PHE A 5 -26.56 -1.85 -5.63
C PHE A 5 -25.02 -1.85 -5.54
N ARG A 6 -24.31 -2.72 -6.27
CA ARG A 6 -22.85 -2.86 -6.11
C ARG A 6 -22.25 -3.20 -7.45
N ASP A 7 -21.74 -2.18 -8.17
CA ASP A 7 -20.54 -2.31 -8.99
C ASP A 7 -19.96 -0.96 -9.48
N ASP A 8 -20.68 0.15 -9.34
CA ASP A 8 -20.34 1.39 -10.07
C ASP A 8 -19.26 2.30 -9.45
N ILE A 9 -18.65 1.93 -8.31
CA ILE A 9 -17.63 2.76 -7.62
C ILE A 9 -16.23 2.15 -7.58
N ALA A 10 -16.01 1.01 -8.25
CA ALA A 10 -14.70 0.35 -8.28
C ALA A 10 -13.86 0.66 -9.54
N SER A 11 -14.47 1.16 -10.63
CA SER A 11 -13.75 1.40 -11.89
C SER A 11 -12.99 2.72 -11.96
N GLU A 12 -13.41 3.75 -11.22
CA GLU A 12 -12.84 5.11 -11.27
C GLU A 12 -11.83 5.43 -10.14
N LEU A 13 -11.45 4.43 -9.35
CA LEU A 13 -10.28 4.51 -8.45
C LEU A 13 -9.14 3.63 -8.96
N THR A 14 -8.97 3.59 -10.28
CA THR A 14 -7.72 3.14 -10.89
C THR A 14 -6.64 4.16 -10.56
N PHE A 15 -6.19 4.16 -9.29
CA PHE A 15 -4.81 4.49 -8.98
C PHE A 15 -4.01 3.65 -9.97
N PRO A 16 -3.27 4.25 -10.92
CA PRO A 16 -2.43 3.47 -11.80
C PRO A 16 -1.63 2.61 -10.84
N ARG A 17 -1.80 1.29 -10.93
CA ARG A 17 -1.11 0.32 -10.08
C ARG A 17 0.32 0.37 -10.57
N ARG A 18 1.01 1.46 -10.22
CA ARG A 18 2.41 1.74 -10.50
C ARG A 18 3.06 0.53 -9.90
N ARG A 19 3.42 -0.45 -10.72
CA ARG A 19 4.26 -1.57 -10.34
C ARG A 19 5.61 -0.92 -10.10
N SER A 20 5.69 -0.34 -8.92
CA SER A 20 6.84 0.30 -8.37
C SER A 20 7.81 -0.86 -8.12
N SER A 21 8.56 -1.22 -9.15
CA SER A 21 9.52 -2.33 -9.17
C SER A 21 10.75 -1.98 -8.34
N HIS A 22 10.52 -1.48 -7.14
CA HIS A 22 11.58 -1.18 -6.19
C HIS A 22 11.78 -2.41 -5.31
N PRO A 23 13.04 -2.80 -5.04
CA PRO A 23 13.36 -3.98 -4.21
C PRO A 23 13.12 -3.73 -2.71
N PHE A 24 12.11 -2.93 -2.36
CA PHE A 24 11.82 -2.65 -0.96
C PHE A 24 11.17 -3.88 -0.32
N THR A 25 11.67 -4.22 0.86
CA THR A 25 11.22 -5.37 1.65
C THR A 25 10.52 -4.94 2.92
N HIS A 26 10.69 -3.68 3.35
CA HIS A 26 10.10 -3.15 4.57
C HIS A 26 9.56 -1.71 4.36
N PRO A 27 8.41 -1.34 4.96
CA PRO A 27 7.86 0.02 4.84
C PRO A 27 8.80 1.10 5.36
N HIS A 28 9.66 0.77 6.32
CA HIS A 28 10.69 1.70 6.84
C HIS A 28 11.74 2.08 5.79
N GLN A 29 12.03 1.21 4.81
CA GLN A 29 12.94 1.55 3.72
C GLN A 29 12.37 2.64 2.83
N VAL A 30 11.04 2.65 2.66
CA VAL A 30 10.30 3.68 1.92
C VAL A 30 10.38 5.03 2.66
N LEU A 31 10.27 5.00 4.00
CA LEU A 31 10.39 6.19 4.84
C LEU A 31 11.78 6.84 4.72
N GLY A 32 12.83 6.02 4.82
CA GLY A 32 14.22 6.45 4.76
C GLY A 32 14.72 6.78 3.35
N HIS A 33 13.96 6.46 2.30
CA HIS A 33 14.43 6.67 0.94
C HIS A 33 14.48 8.16 0.58
N ALA A 34 15.67 8.64 0.20
CA ALA A 34 15.90 10.05 -0.13
C ALA A 34 15.33 10.45 -1.50
N LEU A 35 15.22 9.50 -2.45
CA LEU A 35 14.73 9.79 -3.81
C LEU A 35 13.20 9.76 -3.94
N LEU A 36 12.47 9.31 -2.91
CA LEU A 36 11.01 9.29 -2.97
C LEU A 36 10.46 10.66 -2.57
N SER A 37 9.63 11.21 -3.43
CA SER A 37 8.96 12.48 -3.17
C SER A 37 7.94 12.36 -2.05
N ARG A 38 7.58 13.48 -1.42
CA ARG A 38 6.62 13.52 -0.30
C ARG A 38 5.25 12.91 -0.62
N GLY A 39 4.81 12.98 -1.89
CA GLY A 39 3.59 12.31 -2.35
C GLY A 39 3.79 10.86 -2.77
N GLU A 40 5.00 10.46 -3.16
CA GLU A 40 5.28 9.10 -3.62
C GLU A 40 5.40 8.11 -2.47
N LYS A 41 5.97 8.53 -1.33
CA LYS A 41 6.08 7.70 -0.13
C LYS A 41 4.71 7.19 0.37
N PRO A 42 3.72 8.07 0.67
CA PRO A 42 2.40 7.61 1.12
C PRO A 42 1.64 6.87 0.01
N ALA A 43 1.79 7.27 -1.27
CA ALA A 43 1.15 6.54 -2.37
C ALA A 43 1.67 5.09 -2.50
N LEU A 44 2.97 4.87 -2.30
CA LEU A 44 3.58 3.54 -2.30
C LEU A 44 3.10 2.70 -1.11
N LEU A 45 3.10 3.27 0.10
CA LEU A 45 2.62 2.57 1.29
C LEU A 45 1.12 2.27 1.22
N ALA A 46 0.31 3.18 0.69
CA ALA A 46 -1.12 2.94 0.47
C ALA A 46 -1.36 1.80 -0.53
N GLN A 47 -0.52 1.68 -1.57
CA GLN A 47 -0.57 0.54 -2.49
C GLN A 47 -0.26 -0.79 -1.79
N TRP A 48 0.65 -0.80 -0.81
CA TRP A 48 0.97 -2.00 -0.03
C TRP A 48 -0.12 -2.36 0.98
N ALA A 49 -0.77 -1.34 1.57
CA ALA A 49 -1.89 -1.52 2.48
C ALA A 49 -3.14 -2.07 1.78
N SER A 50 -3.24 -1.91 0.46
CA SER A 50 -4.34 -2.40 -0.35
C SER A 50 -4.45 -3.92 -0.31
N ASP A 51 -5.69 -4.43 -0.39
CA ASP A 51 -5.98 -5.87 -0.45
C ASP A 51 -5.41 -6.57 -1.69
N ALA A 52 -5.02 -5.79 -2.69
CA ALA A 52 -4.17 -6.20 -3.81
C ALA A 52 -2.88 -6.90 -3.39
N CYS A 53 -2.37 -6.60 -2.19
CA CYS A 53 -1.17 -7.21 -1.62
C CYS A 53 -1.54 -8.22 -0.52
N SER A 54 -2.82 -8.48 -0.22
CA SER A 54 -3.19 -9.43 0.84
C SER A 54 -2.72 -10.84 0.51
N VAL A 55 -2.15 -11.50 1.51
CA VAL A 55 -1.87 -12.93 1.43
C VAL A 55 -3.16 -13.73 1.63
N GLU A 56 -3.39 -14.73 0.78
CA GLU A 56 -4.55 -15.60 0.87
C GLU A 56 -4.60 -16.31 2.23
N GLY A 57 -5.74 -16.23 2.92
CA GLY A 57 -5.93 -16.82 4.25
C GLY A 57 -5.26 -16.06 5.41
N ARG A 58 -4.56 -14.95 5.15
CA ARG A 58 -3.90 -14.14 6.19
C ARG A 58 -4.13 -12.64 5.97
N PRO A 59 -5.28 -12.08 6.42
CA PRO A 59 -5.66 -10.70 6.12
C PRO A 59 -4.71 -9.64 6.70
N GLY A 60 -4.02 -9.96 7.81
CA GLY A 60 -3.03 -9.06 8.41
C GLY A 60 -1.68 -9.04 7.70
N TRP A 61 -1.46 -9.90 6.69
CA TRP A 61 -0.19 -10.06 6.01
C TRP A 61 -0.32 -9.52 4.58
N ARG A 62 0.65 -8.69 4.20
CA ARG A 62 0.76 -8.08 2.88
C ARG A 62 2.04 -8.56 2.20
N GLN A 63 1.91 -9.14 1.02
CA GLN A 63 3.02 -9.52 0.17
C GLN A 63 3.37 -8.36 -0.77
N ILE A 64 4.59 -7.87 -0.66
CA ILE A 64 5.05 -6.72 -1.41
C ILE A 64 5.35 -7.11 -2.86
N PRO A 65 4.69 -6.48 -3.84
CA PRO A 65 4.97 -6.74 -5.25
C PRO A 65 6.38 -6.23 -5.60
N GLY A 66 7.18 -7.06 -6.27
CA GLY A 66 8.56 -6.76 -6.67
C GLY A 66 9.59 -7.49 -5.82
N SER A 67 9.52 -7.39 -4.50
CA SER A 67 10.44 -8.08 -3.58
C SER A 67 9.93 -9.45 -3.11
N GLY A 68 8.60 -9.65 -3.10
CA GLY A 68 7.98 -10.86 -2.54
C GLY A 68 8.05 -10.95 -1.02
N ALA A 69 8.58 -9.92 -0.35
CA ALA A 69 8.62 -9.84 1.10
C ALA A 69 7.21 -9.82 1.67
N VAL A 70 7.00 -10.45 2.82
CA VAL A 70 5.73 -10.40 3.51
C VAL A 70 5.89 -9.54 4.76
N VAL A 71 5.06 -8.51 4.85
CA VAL A 71 5.04 -7.54 5.94
C VAL A 71 3.65 -7.51 6.57
N VAL A 72 3.55 -7.13 7.84
CA VAL A 72 2.23 -6.95 8.46
C VAL A 72 1.64 -5.60 8.08
N ILE A 73 0.31 -5.56 7.95
CA ILE A 73 -0.40 -4.32 7.60
C ILE A 73 -0.18 -3.23 8.66
N ASP A 74 -0.02 -3.62 9.93
CA ASP A 74 0.26 -2.68 11.02
C ASP A 74 1.56 -1.90 10.80
N ASP A 75 2.63 -2.53 10.30
CA ASP A 75 3.89 -1.85 9.97
C ASP A 75 3.72 -0.82 8.84
N ILE A 76 2.84 -1.12 7.88
CA ILE A 76 2.54 -0.20 6.78
C ILE A 76 1.75 1.00 7.29
N LEU A 77 0.77 0.76 8.17
CA LEU A 77 -0.03 1.81 8.80
C LEU A 77 0.81 2.68 9.74
N ASP A 78 1.71 2.08 10.50
CA ASP A 78 2.64 2.81 11.36
C ASP A 78 3.55 3.72 10.53
N ALA A 79 4.10 3.21 9.42
CA ALA A 79 4.89 4.00 8.50
C ALA A 79 4.10 5.16 7.88
N LEU A 80 2.83 4.94 7.51
CA LEU A 80 1.96 6.01 7.03
C LEU A 80 1.73 7.09 8.10
N ARG A 81 1.46 6.70 9.35
CA ARG A 81 1.34 7.64 10.47
C ARG A 81 2.64 8.41 10.69
N ALA A 82 3.80 7.74 10.64
CA ALA A 82 5.10 8.37 10.80
C ALA A 82 5.41 9.41 9.69
N LEU A 83 4.90 9.23 8.47
CA LEU A 83 4.96 10.25 7.42
C LEU A 83 4.06 11.44 7.73
N ASP A 84 2.84 11.17 8.19
CA ASP A 84 1.84 12.19 8.51
C ASP A 84 2.31 13.08 9.68
N TYR A 85 2.87 12.48 10.74
CA TYR A 85 3.46 13.20 11.87
C TYR A 85 4.65 14.09 11.50
N ARG A 86 5.42 13.75 10.47
CA ARG A 86 6.52 14.61 9.98
C ARG A 86 6.03 15.78 9.12
N HIS A 87 4.75 15.78 8.79
CA HIS A 87 4.10 16.76 7.92
C HIS A 87 3.17 17.73 8.66
N SER A 88 3.02 17.60 9.99
CA SER A 88 2.34 18.54 10.89
C SER A 88 3.33 19.56 11.45
#